data_AF-A0A352NIC1-F1
#
_entry.id   AF-A0A352NIC1-F1
#
_cell.length_a   1.000
_cell.length_b   1.000
_cell.length_c   1.000
_cell.angle_alpha   90.00
_cell.angle_beta   90.00
_cell.angle_gamma   90.00
#
_symmetry.space_group_name_H-M   'P 1'
#
loop_
_entity.id
_entity.type
_entity.pdbx_description
1 polymer ?
#
loop_
_entity_poly.entity_id
_entity_poly.type
_entity_poly.pdbx_seq_one_letter_code
_entity_poly.pdbx_strand_id
1 'polypeptide(L)'
;GDKSLQQLANAACLPGVVGRVCGMPDIHEGFGLPIGGVMATAKGGVISAGAVGMDINCGVRLLSTNIAAAELDLPALRALINRIEEYVPTGVGRKGKHKGITGK
;
A
#
# COMPACT_ATOMS: atom_id res chain seq x y z
N GLY A 1 10.81 12.12 18.92
CA GLY A 1 10.68 11.77 17.50
C GLY A 1 10.94 10.29 17.34
N ASP A 2 10.45 9.69 16.26
CA ASP A 2 10.72 8.29 15.93
C ASP A 2 12.08 8.12 15.20
N LYS A 3 12.39 6.93 14.70
CA LYS A 3 13.67 6.66 14.02
C LYS A 3 13.66 6.89 12.51
N SER A 4 12.61 7.48 11.95
CA SER A 4 12.43 7.63 10.49
C SER A 4 13.62 8.31 9.79
N LEU A 5 14.12 9.42 10.32
CA LEU A 5 15.28 10.13 9.79
C LEU A 5 16.57 9.30 9.86
N GLN A 6 16.76 8.54 10.95
CA GLN A 6 17.90 7.64 11.08
C GLN A 6 17.81 6.50 10.07
N GLN A 7 16.62 5.98 9.79
CA GLN A 7 16.41 4.94 8.79
C GLN A 7 16.73 5.45 7.37
N LEU A 8 16.36 6.70 7.02
CA LEU A 8 16.81 7.31 5.76
C LEU A 8 18.35 7.40 5.68
N ALA A 9 18.99 7.87 6.74
CA ALA A 9 20.44 8.00 6.80
C ALA A 9 21.13 6.63 6.66
N ASN A 10 20.63 5.60 7.35
CA ASN A 10 21.13 4.24 7.23
C ASN A 10 20.96 3.68 5.82
N ALA A 11 19.80 3.91 5.20
CA ALA A 11 19.52 3.47 3.84
C ALA A 11 20.45 4.15 2.81
N ALA A 12 20.78 5.43 3.01
CA ALA A 12 21.71 6.14 2.14
C ALA A 12 23.14 5.57 2.14
N CYS A 13 23.51 4.81 3.17
CA CYS A 13 24.79 4.13 3.27
C CYS A 13 24.81 2.74 2.59
N LEU A 14 23.69 2.27 2.02
CA LEU A 14 23.62 0.94 1.43
C LEU A 14 24.38 0.84 0.09
N PRO A 15 25.05 -0.30 -0.19
CA PRO A 15 25.81 -0.47 -1.43
C PRO A 15 24.94 -0.36 -2.69
N GLY A 16 25.40 0.47 -3.63
CA GLY A 16 24.74 0.67 -4.92
C GLY A 16 23.52 1.59 -4.88
N VAL A 17 23.22 2.26 -3.75
CA VAL A 17 22.23 3.35 -3.72
C VAL A 17 22.70 4.49 -4.62
N VAL A 18 21.76 5.04 -5.41
CA VAL A 18 22.02 6.13 -6.34
C VAL A 18 21.22 7.37 -5.97
N GLY A 19 21.84 8.54 -6.10
CA GLY A 19 21.20 9.81 -5.79
C GLY A 19 20.89 9.99 -4.30
N ARG A 20 19.76 10.65 -4.00
CA ARG A 20 19.30 10.88 -2.62
C ARG A 20 18.28 9.82 -2.23
N VAL A 21 18.36 9.37 -0.98
CA VAL A 21 17.23 8.66 -0.35
C VAL A 21 16.25 9.70 0.15
N CYS A 22 14.98 9.57 -0.23
CA CYS A 22 13.95 10.56 0.03
C CYS A 22 12.92 10.03 1.04
N GLY A 23 12.48 10.91 1.94
CA GLY A 23 11.29 10.68 2.77
C GLY A 23 10.13 11.53 2.25
N MET A 24 8.95 10.92 2.11
CA MET A 24 7.71 11.62 1.80
C MET A 24 7.15 12.33 3.04
N PRO A 25 6.20 13.28 2.90
CA PRO A 25 5.66 14.03 4.05
C PRO A 25 4.95 13.19 5.12
N ASP A 26 4.56 11.96 4.79
CA ASP A 26 3.92 10.96 5.65
C ASP A 26 4.91 9.98 6.30
N ILE A 27 6.21 10.29 6.24
CA ILE A 27 7.29 9.44 6.75
C ILE A 27 7.11 9.10 8.24
N HIS A 28 7.32 7.82 8.57
CA HIS A 28 7.41 7.35 9.94
C HIS A 28 8.23 6.04 10.01
N GLU A 29 8.61 5.66 11.23
CA GLU A 29 9.42 4.48 11.50
C GLU A 29 8.83 3.20 10.87
N GLY A 30 9.66 2.55 10.04
CA GLY A 30 9.36 1.28 9.36
C GLY A 30 10.35 0.18 9.73
N PHE A 31 10.59 -0.77 8.81
CA PHE A 31 11.55 -1.87 9.01
C PHE A 31 12.70 -1.77 7.99
N GLY A 32 13.78 -1.10 8.38
CA GLY A 32 14.96 -0.89 7.54
C GLY A 32 14.93 0.45 6.80
N LEU A 33 14.04 0.60 5.82
CA LEU A 33 13.66 1.89 5.24
C LEU A 33 12.37 2.37 5.95
N PRO A 34 12.17 3.67 6.19
CA PRO A 34 10.93 4.14 6.77
C PRO A 34 9.77 3.98 5.80
N ILE A 35 8.54 3.88 6.33
CA ILE A 35 7.34 4.00 5.50
C ILE A 35 7.34 5.40 4.89
N GLY A 36 6.95 5.53 3.61
CA GLY A 36 7.11 6.77 2.84
C GLY A 36 8.55 7.02 2.38
N GLY A 37 9.47 6.07 2.54
CA GLY A 37 10.84 6.16 2.03
C GLY A 37 10.97 5.72 0.57
N VAL A 38 11.82 6.40 -0.19
CA VAL A 38 12.19 6.02 -1.57
C VAL A 38 13.71 5.90 -1.67
N MET A 39 14.18 4.75 -2.16
CA MET A 39 15.58 4.44 -2.40
C MET A 39 15.73 3.78 -3.77
N ALA A 40 16.56 4.37 -4.64
CA ALA A 40 16.93 3.77 -5.92
C ALA A 40 18.30 3.10 -5.80
N THR A 41 18.47 1.93 -6.41
CA THR A 41 19.75 1.23 -6.49
C THR A 41 20.15 0.96 -7.94
N ALA A 42 21.45 1.00 -8.22
CA ALA A 42 22.01 0.66 -9.52
C ALA A 42 21.94 -0.85 -9.78
N LYS A 43 22.17 -1.25 -11.04
CA LYS A 43 22.38 -2.66 -11.39
C LYS A 43 23.53 -3.24 -10.58
N GLY A 44 23.30 -4.37 -9.91
CA GLY A 44 24.27 -4.99 -9.00
C GLY A 44 24.31 -4.40 -7.59
N GLY A 45 23.48 -3.37 -7.31
CA GLY A 45 23.23 -2.88 -5.96
C GLY A 45 22.34 -3.81 -5.14
N VAL A 46 22.14 -3.47 -3.88
CA VAL A 46 21.34 -4.31 -2.96
C VAL A 46 19.85 -4.28 -3.30
N ILE A 47 19.17 -5.37 -2.96
CA ILE A 47 17.71 -5.46 -2.87
C ILE A 47 17.37 -5.71 -1.41
N SER A 48 16.51 -4.87 -0.83
CA SER A 48 16.09 -4.99 0.57
C SER A 48 14.60 -5.28 0.64
N ALA A 49 14.23 -6.45 1.19
CA ALA A 49 12.82 -6.80 1.42
C ALA A 49 12.16 -5.82 2.40
N GLY A 50 12.89 -5.35 3.43
CA GLY A 50 12.41 -4.34 4.36
C GLY A 50 12.11 -2.99 3.72
N ALA A 51 12.81 -2.66 2.63
CA ALA A 51 12.53 -1.43 1.86
C ALA A 51 11.28 -1.53 0.96
N VAL A 52 10.84 -2.74 0.61
CA VAL A 52 9.59 -2.98 -0.13
C VAL A 52 8.40 -3.05 0.83
N GLY A 53 8.59 -3.65 2.01
CA GLY A 53 7.56 -3.85 3.01
C GLY A 53 7.02 -5.29 3.03
N MET A 54 6.34 -5.64 4.12
CA MET A 54 5.82 -6.99 4.35
C MET A 54 4.60 -7.31 3.47
N ASP A 55 3.72 -6.33 3.27
CA ASP A 55 2.57 -6.43 2.37
C ASP A 55 2.97 -5.95 0.97
N ILE A 56 3.61 -6.86 0.22
CA ILE A 56 4.16 -6.56 -1.10
C ILE A 56 3.03 -6.18 -2.05
N ASN A 57 3.18 -5.03 -2.71
CA ASN A 57 2.17 -4.47 -3.62
C ASN A 57 0.85 -4.10 -2.90
N CYS A 58 0.91 -3.80 -1.59
CA CYS A 58 -0.14 -3.04 -0.94
C CYS A 58 -0.35 -1.74 -1.72
N GLY A 59 -1.60 -1.46 -2.10
CA GLY A 59 -1.89 -0.37 -3.01
C GLY A 59 -3.38 -0.16 -3.18
N VAL A 60 -3.72 0.83 -4.01
CA VAL A 60 -5.09 1.29 -4.20
C VAL A 60 -5.50 1.07 -5.65
N ARG A 61 -6.74 0.62 -5.84
CA ARG A 61 -7.42 0.61 -7.14
C ARG A 61 -8.62 1.53 -7.09
N LEU A 62 -8.74 2.41 -8.07
CA LEU A 62 -9.90 3.28 -8.26
C LEU A 62 -10.77 2.74 -9.40
N LEU A 63 -12.08 2.65 -9.17
CA LEU A 63 -13.09 2.37 -10.19
C LEU A 63 -14.02 3.57 -10.27
N SER A 64 -14.32 4.03 -11.49
CA SER A 64 -15.27 5.11 -11.74
C SER A 64 -16.58 4.57 -12.31
N THR A 65 -17.67 5.30 -12.08
CA THR A 65 -18.99 5.05 -12.67
C THR A 65 -19.53 6.36 -13.23
N ASN A 66 -20.59 6.27 -14.03
CA ASN A 66 -21.29 7.45 -14.55
C ASN A 66 -22.41 7.95 -13.62
N ILE A 67 -22.48 7.46 -12.37
CA ILE A 67 -23.49 7.88 -11.39
C ILE A 67 -23.05 9.20 -10.77
N ALA A 68 -23.87 10.23 -10.83
CA ALA A 68 -23.55 11.50 -10.18
C ALA A 68 -23.65 11.36 -8.65
N ALA A 69 -22.76 12.03 -7.91
CA ALA A 69 -22.79 12.00 -6.45
C ALA A 69 -24.14 12.47 -5.86
N ALA A 70 -24.82 13.38 -6.55
CA ALA A 70 -26.14 13.89 -6.15
C ALA A 70 -27.26 12.83 -6.24
N GLU A 71 -27.06 11.73 -6.99
CA GLU A 71 -28.01 10.62 -7.10
C GLU A 71 -27.85 9.59 -5.97
N LEU A 72 -26.80 9.72 -5.15
CA LEU A 72 -26.48 8.79 -4.06
C LEU A 72 -26.85 9.40 -2.71
N ASP A 73 -28.09 9.18 -2.29
CA ASP A 73 -28.55 9.54 -0.95
C ASP A 73 -28.04 8.56 0.14
N LEU A 74 -28.22 8.93 1.40
CA LEU A 74 -27.77 8.11 2.54
C LEU A 74 -28.36 6.68 2.53
N PRO A 75 -29.66 6.47 2.25
CA PRO A 75 -30.23 5.13 2.05
C PRO A 75 -29.53 4.31 0.97
N ALA A 76 -29.31 4.88 -0.23
CA ALA A 76 -28.66 4.20 -1.34
C ALA A 76 -27.21 3.83 -1.00
N LEU A 77 -26.45 4.75 -0.39
CA LEU A 77 -25.08 4.51 0.07
C LEU A 77 -25.00 3.36 1.08
N ARG A 78 -25.92 3.31 2.04
CA ARG A 78 -25.98 2.20 3.02
C ARG A 78 -26.29 0.87 2.34
N ALA A 79 -27.23 0.85 1.40
CA ALA A 79 -27.55 -0.35 0.63
C ALA A 79 -26.34 -0.85 -0.18
N LEU A 80 -25.59 0.07 -0.81
CA LEU A 80 -24.37 -0.26 -1.55
C LEU A 80 -23.28 -0.84 -0.65
N ILE A 81 -22.98 -0.21 0.49
CA ILE A 81 -21.96 -0.70 1.44
C ILE A 81 -22.32 -2.10 1.93
N ASN A 82 -23.58 -2.35 2.32
CA ASN A 82 -24.04 -3.67 2.77
C ASN A 82 -23.81 -4.74 1.70
N ARG A 83 -24.07 -4.42 0.42
CA ARG A 83 -23.83 -5.35 -0.68
C ARG A 83 -22.34 -5.56 -0.92
N ILE A 84 -21.51 -4.51 -0.84
CA ILE A 84 -20.05 -4.64 -0.94
C ILE A 84 -19.51 -5.58 0.14
N GLU A 85 -19.92 -5.42 1.39
CA GLU A 85 -19.48 -6.28 2.50
C GLU A 85 -19.91 -7.75 2.32
N GLU A 86 -21.08 -7.99 1.71
CA GLU A 86 -21.54 -9.34 1.40
C GLU A 86 -20.64 -10.04 0.35
N TYR A 87 -20.21 -9.30 -0.66
CA TYR A 87 -19.42 -9.80 -1.79
C TYR A 87 -17.91 -9.78 -1.57
N VAL A 88 -17.41 -8.83 -0.77
CA VAL A 88 -15.99 -8.64 -0.49
C VAL A 88 -15.66 -9.24 0.89
N PRO A 89 -15.03 -10.42 0.95
CA PRO A 89 -14.66 -11.02 2.23
C PRO A 89 -13.61 -10.16 2.94
N THR A 90 -13.93 -9.69 4.15
CA THR A 90 -13.01 -8.93 5.01
C THR A 90 -12.58 -9.76 6.23
N GLY A 91 -11.37 -9.52 6.73
CA GLY A 91 -10.82 -10.18 7.92
C GLY A 91 -9.81 -11.29 7.63
N VAL A 92 -8.93 -11.54 8.60
CA VAL A 92 -7.83 -12.52 8.50
C VAL A 92 -8.37 -13.93 8.26
N GLY A 93 -7.83 -14.62 7.25
CA GLY A 93 -8.16 -16.02 6.96
C GLY A 93 -9.48 -16.23 6.20
N ARG A 94 -10.20 -15.17 5.82
CA ARG A 94 -11.41 -15.32 4.99
C ARG A 94 -11.05 -15.57 3.52
N LYS A 95 -11.86 -16.37 2.84
CA LYS A 95 -11.74 -16.69 1.41
C LYS A 95 -12.95 -16.15 0.64
N GLY A 96 -12.76 -15.84 -0.64
CA GLY A 96 -13.84 -15.45 -1.56
C GLY A 96 -14.95 -16.49 -1.62
N LYS A 97 -16.20 -16.04 -1.47
CA LYS A 97 -17.38 -16.91 -1.63
C LYS A 97 -17.64 -17.30 -3.09
N HIS A 98 -17.02 -16.62 -4.05
CA HIS A 98 -17.28 -16.81 -5.48
C HIS A 98 -16.10 -17.49 -6.17
N LYS A 99 -16.17 -18.82 -6.28
CA LYS A 99 -15.20 -19.62 -7.04
C LYS A 99 -15.16 -19.26 -8.54
N GLY A 100 -16.20 -18.64 -9.10
CA GLY A 100 -16.26 -18.31 -10.53
C GLY A 100 -15.52 -17.03 -10.94
N ILE A 101 -15.20 -16.12 -10.02
CA ILE A 101 -14.52 -14.84 -10.30
C ILE A 101 -13.04 -14.91 -9.88
N THR A 102 -12.72 -15.70 -8.85
CA THR A 102 -11.35 -15.89 -8.34
C THR A 102 -10.80 -17.30 -8.60
N GLY A 103 -11.54 -18.17 -9.28
CA GLY A 103 -11.10 -19.52 -9.63
C GLY A 103 -10.32 -19.53 -10.92
N LYS A 104 -9.08 -19.99 -10.83
CA LYS A 104 -8.55 -20.90 -11.84
C LYS A 104 -9.07 -22.30 -11.53
#